data_AF-A0A970H6P2-F1
#
_entry.id   AF-A0A970H6P2-F1
#
_cell.length_a   1.000
_cell.length_b   1.000
_cell.length_c   1.000
_cell.angle_alpha   90.00
_cell.angle_beta   90.00
_cell.angle_gamma   90.00
#
_symmetry.space_group_name_H-M   'P 1'
#
loop_
_entity.id
_entity.type
_entity.pdbx_description
1 polymer ?
#
loop_
_entity_poly.entity_id
_entity_poly.type
_entity_poly.pdbx_seq_one_letter_code
_entity_poly.pdbx_strand_id
1 'polypeptide(L)'
;MFDKETNANLLKKLLDSNIGIRPRTPYMYHHFIQALFDCDMKEEAVKYIKAYWGRMVELDADCFWEVFDPEDLLLSPYNSIQINSYCHAWSCTPSYFIRKYLS
;
A
#
# COMPACT_ATOMS: atom_id res chain seq x y z
N MET A 1 -12.40 -9.96 16.00
CA MET A 1 -11.54 -10.43 14.90
C MET A 1 -12.15 -11.71 14.36
N PHE A 2 -12.35 -11.82 13.04
CA PHE A 2 -12.83 -13.06 12.43
C PHE A 2 -11.70 -14.08 12.31
N ASP A 3 -12.05 -15.33 12.04
CA ASP A 3 -11.09 -16.36 11.68
C ASP A 3 -10.38 -16.03 10.34
N LYS A 4 -9.27 -16.72 10.09
CA LYS A 4 -8.42 -16.45 8.92
C LYS A 4 -9.18 -16.65 7.60
N GLU A 5 -10.02 -17.68 7.49
CA GLU A 5 -10.76 -17.98 6.26
C GLU A 5 -11.78 -16.88 5.96
N THR A 6 -12.51 -16.43 6.98
CA THR A 6 -13.43 -15.30 6.86
C THR A 6 -12.70 -14.02 6.44
N ASN A 7 -11.54 -13.71 7.05
CA ASN A 7 -10.74 -12.54 6.66
C ASN A 7 -10.23 -12.63 5.21
N ALA A 8 -9.73 -13.80 4.79
CA ALA A 8 -9.28 -14.02 3.42
C ALA A 8 -10.43 -13.83 2.40
N ASN A 9 -11.63 -14.32 2.72
CA ASN A 9 -12.81 -14.14 1.88
C ASN A 9 -13.25 -12.68 1.79
N LEU A 10 -13.13 -11.90 2.88
CA LEU A 10 -13.38 -10.46 2.86
C LEU A 10 -12.36 -9.72 2.00
N LEU A 11 -11.08 -10.08 2.08
CA LEU A 11 -10.04 -9.51 1.23
C LEU A 11 -10.26 -9.84 -0.24
N LYS A 12 -10.58 -11.09 -0.60
CA LYS A 12 -10.94 -11.45 -1.98
C LYS A 12 -12.10 -10.60 -2.52
N LYS A 13 -13.17 -10.45 -1.74
CA LYS A 13 -14.29 -9.58 -2.11
C LYS A 13 -13.85 -8.13 -2.30
N LEU A 14 -12.97 -7.62 -1.44
CA LEU A 14 -12.39 -6.28 -1.58
C LEU A 14 -11.63 -6.13 -2.90
N LEU A 15 -10.81 -7.12 -3.25
CA LEU A 15 -10.00 -7.13 -4.48
C LEU A 15 -10.85 -7.21 -5.75
N ASP A 16 -11.98 -7.94 -5.71
CA ASP A 16 -12.90 -8.12 -6.83
C ASP A 16 -13.91 -6.97 -6.97
N SER A 17 -14.00 -6.09 -5.97
CA SER A 17 -14.96 -4.98 -5.95
C SER A 17 -14.36 -3.71 -6.51
N ASN A 18 -15.15 -2.96 -7.30
CA ASN A 18 -14.83 -1.58 -7.63
C ASN A 18 -15.27 -0.66 -6.48
N ILE A 19 -14.33 -0.36 -5.58
CA ILE A 19 -14.60 0.44 -4.39
C ILE A 19 -14.25 1.90 -4.69
N GLY A 20 -15.23 2.80 -4.60
CA GLY A 20 -15.01 4.23 -4.87
C GLY A 20 -14.08 4.92 -3.86
N ILE A 21 -13.79 4.27 -2.72
CA ILE A 21 -12.85 4.74 -1.71
C ILE A 21 -11.69 3.77 -1.66
N ARG A 22 -10.48 4.27 -1.93
CA ARG A 22 -9.25 3.49 -1.93
C ARG A 22 -8.18 4.15 -1.05
N PRO A 23 -7.22 3.37 -0.51
CA PRO A 23 -6.12 3.93 0.25
C PRO A 23 -5.33 4.96 -0.58
N ARG A 24 -5.09 6.14 0.01
CA ARG A 24 -4.38 7.26 -0.63
C ARG A 24 -2.96 7.49 -0.08
N THR A 25 -2.52 6.64 0.86
CA THR A 25 -1.22 6.77 1.53
C THR A 25 -0.53 5.41 1.68
N PRO A 26 0.81 5.38 1.65
CA PRO A 26 1.55 4.16 1.94
C PRO A 26 1.32 3.63 3.36
N TYR A 27 0.95 4.50 4.30
CA TYR A 27 0.54 4.10 5.65
C TYR A 27 -0.67 3.17 5.65
N MET A 28 -1.73 3.50 4.91
CA MET A 28 -2.89 2.61 4.84
C MET A 28 -2.59 1.36 3.99
N TYR A 29 -1.77 1.49 2.95
CA TYR A 29 -1.27 0.34 2.19
C TYR A 29 -0.46 -0.63 3.06
N HIS A 30 0.31 -0.17 4.04
CA HIS A 30 0.99 -1.04 5.00
C HIS A 30 -0.01 -1.99 5.68
N HIS A 31 -1.10 -1.47 6.22
CA HIS A 31 -2.10 -2.31 6.90
C HIS A 31 -2.82 -3.27 5.93
N PHE A 32 -3.11 -2.81 4.72
CA PHE A 32 -3.70 -3.65 3.68
C PHE A 32 -2.78 -4.82 3.29
N ILE A 33 -1.50 -4.54 3.03
CA ILE A 33 -0.50 -5.58 2.73
C ILE A 33 -0.30 -6.53 3.91
N GLN A 34 -0.26 -6.00 5.13
CA GLN A 34 -0.15 -6.83 6.34
C GLN A 34 -1.35 -7.78 6.47
N ALA A 35 -2.57 -7.32 6.18
CA ALA A 35 -3.76 -8.16 6.19
C ALA A 35 -3.69 -9.30 5.15
N LEU A 36 -3.15 -9.03 3.95
CA LEU A 36 -2.93 -10.06 2.94
C LEU A 36 -1.94 -11.13 3.44
N PHE A 37 -0.81 -10.73 4.04
CA PHE A 37 0.13 -11.70 4.62
C PHE A 37 -0.48 -12.50 5.77
N ASP A 38 -1.24 -11.86 6.67
CA ASP A 38 -1.88 -12.56 7.80
C ASP A 38 -2.95 -13.56 7.34
N CYS A 39 -3.49 -13.39 6.12
CA CYS A 39 -4.46 -14.27 5.47
C CYS A 39 -3.83 -15.27 4.48
N ASP A 40 -2.52 -15.47 4.52
CA ASP A 40 -1.76 -16.36 3.62
C ASP A 40 -1.88 -16.00 2.11
N MET A 41 -2.27 -14.76 1.79
CA MET A 41 -2.41 -14.23 0.42
C MET A 41 -1.09 -13.60 -0.06
N LYS A 42 -0.02 -14.40 -0.05
CA LYS A 42 1.36 -13.93 -0.33
C LYS A 42 1.55 -13.39 -1.74
N GLU A 43 0.95 -14.02 -2.75
CA GLU A 43 1.11 -13.61 -4.14
C GLU A 43 0.47 -12.24 -4.40
N GLU A 44 -0.73 -12.03 -3.86
CA GLU A 44 -1.43 -10.75 -3.88
C GLU A 44 -0.64 -9.68 -3.13
N ALA A 45 -0.12 -9.99 -1.95
CA ALA A 45 0.70 -9.05 -1.17
C ALA A 45 1.91 -8.56 -2.00
N VAL A 46 2.65 -9.48 -2.62
CA VAL A 46 3.80 -9.15 -3.47
C VAL A 46 3.37 -8.33 -4.69
N LYS A 47 2.26 -8.70 -5.34
CA LYS A 47 1.71 -7.97 -6.48
C LYS A 47 1.42 -6.51 -6.12
N TYR A 48 0.76 -6.25 -4.99
CA TYR A 48 0.44 -4.89 -4.57
C TYR A 48 1.64 -4.11 -4.08
N ILE A 49 2.63 -4.74 -3.41
CA ILE A 49 3.90 -4.08 -3.08
C ILE A 49 4.58 -3.57 -4.36
N LYS A 50 4.72 -4.44 -5.36
CA LYS A 50 5.35 -4.08 -6.65
C LYS A 50 4.55 -3.01 -7.39
N ALA A 51 3.23 -3.14 -7.45
CA ALA A 51 2.40 -2.17 -8.17
C ALA A 51 2.44 -0.78 -7.51
N TYR A 52 2.27 -0.69 -6.18
CA TYR A 52 2.13 0.59 -5.51
C TYR A 52 3.47 1.28 -5.27
N TRP A 53 4.45 0.59 -4.66
CA TRP A 53 5.77 1.19 -4.43
C TRP A 53 6.63 1.21 -5.69
N GLY A 54 6.48 0.21 -6.58
CA GLY A 54 7.15 0.24 -7.87
C GLY A 54 6.73 1.44 -8.72
N ARG A 55 5.46 1.89 -8.60
CA ARG A 55 5.04 3.11 -9.28
C ARG A 55 5.77 4.37 -8.79
N MET A 56 6.08 4.48 -7.50
CA MET A 56 6.94 5.57 -6.99
C MET A 56 8.36 5.46 -7.58
N VAL A 57 8.91 4.24 -7.67
CA VAL A 57 10.24 4.02 -8.29
C VAL A 57 10.24 4.39 -9.78
N GLU A 58 9.18 4.05 -10.53
CA GLU A 58 9.01 4.45 -11.94
C GLU A 58 8.87 5.97 -12.14
N LEU A 59 8.50 6.70 -11.09
CA LEU A 59 8.44 8.17 -11.06
C LEU A 59 9.73 8.79 -10.51
N ASP A 60 10.83 8.02 -10.53
CA ASP A 60 12.17 8.43 -10.09
C ASP A 60 12.23 8.87 -8.62
N ALA A 61 11.42 8.27 -7.76
CA ALA A 61 11.46 8.56 -6.33
C ALA A 61 12.74 7.98 -5.67
N ASP A 62 13.61 8.85 -5.15
CA ASP A 62 14.75 8.45 -4.32
C ASP A 62 14.31 7.94 -2.92
N CYS A 63 13.20 8.47 -2.41
CA CYS A 63 12.58 8.12 -1.14
C CYS A 63 11.06 7.96 -1.30
N PHE A 64 10.42 7.15 -0.46
CA PHE A 64 8.97 6.95 -0.54
C PHE A 64 8.19 8.11 0.10
N TRP A 65 7.11 8.51 -0.58
CA TRP A 65 6.36 9.73 -0.29
C TRP A 65 5.31 9.54 0.81
N GLU A 66 4.93 10.62 1.48
CA GLU A 66 3.92 10.64 2.53
C GLU A 66 2.52 10.31 2.01
N VAL A 67 2.17 10.95 0.90
CA VAL A 67 0.87 10.87 0.22
C VAL A 67 1.14 10.42 -1.20
N PHE A 68 0.43 9.39 -1.64
CA PHE A 68 0.60 8.88 -2.99
C PHE A 68 -0.66 8.16 -3.47
N ASP A 69 -1.28 8.72 -4.51
CA ASP A 69 -2.28 8.03 -5.30
C ASP A 69 -1.79 7.90 -6.76
N PRO A 70 -1.59 6.68 -7.29
CA PRO A 70 -1.16 6.46 -8.66
C PRO A 70 -2.04 7.10 -9.76
N GLU A 71 -3.32 7.37 -9.48
CA GLU A 71 -4.27 8.01 -10.40
C GLU A 71 -4.45 9.52 -10.12
N ASP A 72 -3.93 10.03 -9.00
CA ASP A 72 -4.00 11.45 -8.64
C ASP A 72 -2.70 11.90 -7.97
N LEU A 73 -1.70 12.20 -8.80
CA LEU A 73 -0.37 12.64 -8.37
C LEU A 73 -0.36 14.03 -7.73
N LEU A 74 -1.46 14.79 -7.87
CA LEU A 74 -1.59 16.13 -7.31
C LEU A 74 -2.30 16.14 -5.95
N LEU A 75 -2.59 14.95 -5.39
CA LEU A 75 -3.25 14.81 -4.12
C LEU A 75 -2.42 15.42 -2.98
N SER A 76 -3.04 16.32 -2.23
CA SER A 76 -2.47 16.83 -0.98
C SER A 76 -3.57 17.08 0.04
N PRO A 77 -3.46 16.56 1.28
CA PRO A 77 -4.34 16.95 2.37
C PRO A 77 -4.04 18.37 2.88
N TYR A 78 -2.94 18.99 2.43
CA TYR A 78 -2.47 20.32 2.84
C TYR A 78 -2.86 21.43 1.85
N ASN A 79 -3.70 21.11 0.86
CA ASN A 79 -4.07 21.99 -0.26
C ASN A 79 -2.88 22.39 -1.17
N SER A 80 -1.71 21.78 -1.01
CA SER A 80 -0.51 22.07 -1.80
C SER A 80 0.45 20.89 -1.76
N ILE A 81 0.75 20.33 -2.94
CA ILE A 81 1.70 19.21 -3.07
C ILE A 81 3.11 19.59 -2.63
N GLN A 82 3.46 20.87 -2.70
CA GLN A 82 4.78 21.37 -2.29
C GLN A 82 5.02 21.17 -0.79
N ILE A 83 3.96 20.97 -0.01
CA ILE A 83 4.01 20.77 1.44
C ILE A 83 4.00 19.27 1.81
N ASN A 84 3.65 18.39 0.87
CA ASN A 84 3.75 16.94 1.12
C ASN A 84 5.21 16.56 1.38
N SER A 85 5.45 15.63 2.31
CA SER A 85 6.79 15.05 2.46
C SER A 85 7.06 14.00 1.37
N TYR A 86 8.18 14.15 0.66
CA TYR A 86 8.66 13.20 -0.35
C TYR A 86 9.68 12.21 0.21
N CYS A 87 9.87 12.19 1.53
CA CYS A 87 10.70 11.22 2.24
C CYS A 87 10.09 10.94 3.61
N HIS A 88 9.12 10.02 3.66
CA HIS A 88 8.34 9.76 4.86
C HIS A 88 8.47 8.31 5.33
N ALA A 89 8.93 8.13 6.57
CA ALA A 89 9.33 6.82 7.08
C ALA A 89 8.17 5.81 7.18
N TRP A 90 6.93 6.26 7.37
CA TRP A 90 5.77 5.37 7.36
C TRP A 90 5.55 4.66 6.01
N SER A 91 6.26 5.07 4.97
CA SER A 91 6.16 4.57 3.60
C SER A 91 7.27 3.58 3.28
N CYS A 92 8.22 3.32 4.18
CA CYS A 92 9.34 2.40 3.94
C CYS A 92 9.02 0.94 4.29
N THR A 93 7.74 0.61 4.53
CA THR A 93 7.28 -0.71 4.99
C THR A 93 7.53 -1.89 4.05
N PRO A 94 7.77 -1.73 2.71
CA PRO A 94 8.27 -2.84 1.91
C PRO A 94 9.54 -3.49 2.48
N SER A 95 10.43 -2.69 3.10
CA SER A 95 11.65 -3.21 3.73
C SER A 95 11.33 -4.21 4.85
N TYR A 96 10.30 -3.93 5.65
CA TYR A 96 9.80 -4.82 6.70
C TYR A 96 9.18 -6.09 6.09
N PHE A 97 8.30 -5.95 5.09
CA PHE A 97 7.62 -7.10 4.50
C PHE A 97 8.59 -8.07 3.81
N ILE A 98 9.57 -7.53 3.09
CA ILE A 98 10.61 -8.33 2.43
C ILE A 98 11.38 -9.16 3.46
N ARG A 99 11.79 -8.54 4.57
CA ARG A 99 12.61 -9.20 5.60
C ARG A 99 11.83 -10.13 6.53
N LYS A 100 10.51 -9.94 6.66
CA LYS A 100 9.69 -10.74 7.57
C LYS A 100 8.99 -11.92 6.87
N TYR A 101 8.54 -11.75 5.64
CA TYR A 101 7.67 -12.73 4.96
C TYR A 101 8.27 -13.31 3.67
N LEU A 102 9.30 -12.68 3.11
CA LEU A 102 9.85 -13.04 1.79
C LEU A 102 11.32 -13.46 1.81
N SER A 103 11.97 -13.39 2.98
CA SER A 103 13.33 -13.89 3.21
C SER A 103 13.34 -15.34 3.66
#